data_AF-A0A6F9ZV40-F1
#
_entry.id   AF-A0A6F9ZV40-F1
#
_cell.length_a   1.000
_cell.length_b   1.000
_cell.length_c   1.000
_cell.angle_alpha   90.00
_cell.angle_beta   90.00
_cell.angle_gamma   90.00
#
_symmetry.space_group_name_H-M   'P 1'
#
loop_
_entity.id
_entity.type
_entity.pdbx_description
1 polymer ?
#
loop_
_entity_poly.entity_id
_entity_poly.type
_entity_poly.pdbx_seq_one_letter_code
_entity_poly.pdbx_strand_id
1 'polypeptide(L)'
;MNGDFLYILLFSLIGFVIGVFTALIPGLHVNTVSLMLVSFQFPFLIISDIMSVDDYLMPLLVSSSIISVYIAHTFVNIIPATFLGVPEEGVALTMLPAHSLLLKGRG
;
A
#
# COMPACT_ATOMS: atom_id res chain seq x y z
N MET A 1 6.88 -0.58 25.57
CA MET A 1 7.22 0.74 25.00
C MET A 1 8.25 0.68 23.87
N ASN A 2 9.40 0.01 23.98
CA ASN A 2 10.36 -0.03 22.83
C ASN A 2 10.03 -1.10 21.77
N GLY A 3 9.47 -2.25 22.15
CA GLY A 3 9.11 -3.32 21.21
C GLY A 3 7.93 -2.96 20.30
N ASP A 4 6.93 -2.27 20.85
CA ASP A 4 5.68 -1.91 20.16
C ASP A 4 5.95 -1.02 18.94
N PHE A 5 6.84 -0.04 19.09
CA PHE A 5 7.27 0.82 18.00
C PHE A 5 7.99 0.04 16.89
N LEU A 6 8.83 -0.94 17.25
CA LEU A 6 9.54 -1.77 16.30
C LEU A 6 8.57 -2.66 15.49
N TYR A 7 7.51 -3.18 16.12
CA TYR A 7 6.47 -3.93 15.43
C TYR A 7 5.70 -3.05 14.45
N ILE A 8 5.33 -1.82 14.83
CA ILE A 8 4.67 -0.87 13.92
C ILE A 8 5.56 -0.58 12.71
N LEU A 9 6.86 -0.38 12.92
CA LEU A 9 7.81 -0.12 11.85
C LEU A 9 7.92 -1.33 10.90
N LEU A 10 8.01 -2.54 11.44
CA LEU A 10 8.05 -3.78 10.65
C LEU A 10 6.77 -3.97 9.83
N PHE A 11 5.59 -3.82 10.44
CA PHE A 11 4.30 -3.95 9.76
C PHE A 11 4.10 -2.88 8.69
N SER A 12 4.53 -1.65 8.96
CA SER A 12 4.54 -0.57 7.99
C SER A 12 5.47 -0.88 6.80
N LEU A 13 6.64 -1.45 7.05
CA LEU A 13 7.58 -1.84 5.99
C LEU A 13 7.01 -2.98 5.13
N ILE A 14 6.39 -3.98 5.75
CA ILE A 14 5.68 -5.06 5.03
C ILE A 14 4.56 -4.46 4.17
N GLY A 15 3.76 -3.56 4.74
CA GLY A 15 2.70 -2.86 4.02
C GLY A 15 3.24 -2.05 2.83
N PHE A 16 4.36 -1.35 3.01
CA PHE A 16 5.02 -0.60 1.94
C PHE A 16 5.39 -1.53 0.77
N VAL A 17 6.04 -2.66 1.07
CA VAL A 17 6.46 -3.63 0.05
C VAL A 17 5.25 -4.18 -0.71
N ILE A 18 4.18 -4.57 0.00
CA ILE A 18 2.94 -5.04 -0.62
C ILE A 18 2.36 -3.94 -1.54
N GLY A 19 2.26 -2.71 -1.05
CA GLY A 19 1.71 -1.59 -1.82
C GLY A 19 2.52 -1.28 -3.09
N VAL A 20 3.84 -1.39 -3.04
CA VAL A 20 4.70 -1.25 -4.23
C VAL A 20 4.39 -2.33 -5.26
N PHE A 21 4.32 -3.60 -4.85
CA PHE A 21 4.06 -4.71 -5.77
C PHE A 21 2.65 -4.67 -6.35
N THR A 22 1.63 -4.38 -5.53
CA THR A 22 0.25 -4.32 -6.00
C THR A 22 -0.01 -3.16 -6.94
N ALA A 23 0.68 -2.03 -6.74
CA ALA A 23 0.53 -0.86 -7.60
C ALA A 23 1.15 -0.99 -8.98
N LEU A 24 2.13 -1.88 -9.16
CA LEU A 24 2.69 -2.18 -10.48
C LEU A 24 1.75 -3.03 -11.34
N ILE A 25 0.75 -3.67 -10.74
CA ILE A 25 -0.26 -4.44 -11.46
C ILE A 25 -1.31 -3.46 -12.01
N PRO A 26 -1.40 -3.26 -13.33
CA PRO A 26 -2.34 -2.31 -13.90
C PRO A 26 -3.77 -2.74 -13.62
N GLY A 27 -4.62 -1.78 -13.23
CA GLY A 27 -6.04 -2.01 -12.95
C GLY A 27 -6.36 -2.40 -11.49
N LEU A 28 -5.37 -2.56 -10.60
CA LEU A 28 -5.63 -2.69 -9.17
C LEU A 28 -5.77 -1.31 -8.51
N HIS A 29 -6.96 -1.04 -7.99
CA HIS A 29 -7.21 0.12 -7.15
C HIS A 29 -6.78 -0.13 -5.70
N VAL A 30 -6.32 0.95 -5.06
CA VAL A 30 -5.90 0.95 -3.65
C VAL A 30 -7.01 0.47 -2.69
N ASN A 31 -8.28 0.74 -3.04
CA ASN A 31 -9.44 0.32 -2.24
C ASN A 31 -9.60 -1.21 -2.21
N THR A 32 -9.39 -1.87 -3.35
CA THR A 32 -9.49 -3.33 -3.46
C THR A 32 -8.38 -4.02 -2.67
N VAL A 33 -7.16 -3.47 -2.73
CA VAL A 33 -6.02 -3.98 -1.95
C VAL A 33 -6.25 -3.80 -0.44
N SER A 34 -6.77 -2.66 -0.02
CA SER A 34 -7.13 -2.40 1.38
C SER A 34 -8.21 -3.37 1.88
N LEU A 35 -9.25 -3.62 1.08
CA LEU A 35 -10.31 -4.60 1.39
C LEU A 35 -9.78 -6.04 1.48
N MET A 36 -8.86 -6.42 0.59
CA MET A 36 -8.19 -7.72 0.69
C MET A 36 -7.43 -7.86 2.01
N LEU A 37 -6.65 -6.84 2.41
CA LEU A 37 -5.92 -6.85 3.67
C LEU A 37 -6.83 -6.96 4.90
N VAL A 38 -7.97 -6.26 4.91
CA VAL A 38 -8.98 -6.39 5.96
C VAL A 38 -9.59 -7.81 5.96
N SER A 39 -9.77 -8.43 4.80
CA SER A 39 -10.28 -9.80 4.70
C SER A 39 -9.32 -10.84 5.30
N PHE A 40 -8.03 -10.52 5.42
CA PHE A 40 -7.01 -11.35 6.08
C PHE A 40 -6.97 -11.19 7.62
N GLN A 41 -8.02 -10.63 8.24
CA GLN A 41 -8.09 -10.47 9.70
C GLN A 41 -7.92 -11.80 10.48
N PHE A 42 -8.38 -12.92 9.92
CA PHE A 42 -8.26 -14.23 10.57
C PHE A 42 -6.79 -14.71 10.71
N PRO A 43 -5.95 -14.71 9.67
CA PRO A 43 -4.52 -14.97 9.82
C PRO A 43 -3.81 -14.00 10.78
N PHE A 44 -4.22 -12.73 10.84
CA PHE A 44 -3.66 -11.79 11.82
C PHE A 44 -3.96 -12.20 13.26
N LEU A 45 -5.13 -12.77 13.53
CA LEU A 45 -5.50 -13.29 14.85
C LEU A 45 -4.63 -14.51 15.26
N ILE A 46 -4.28 -15.37 14.31
CA ILE A 46 -3.36 -16.49 14.56
C ILE A 46 -1.95 -15.98 14.87
N ILE A 47 -1.51 -14.93 14.16
CA ILE A 47 -0.19 -14.32 14.38
C ILE A 47 -0.13 -13.63 15.74
N SER A 48 -1.20 -12.99 16.22
CA SER A 48 -1.20 -12.37 17.56
C SER A 48 -0.97 -13.39 18.66
N ASP A 49 -1.58 -14.57 18.52
CA ASP A 49 -1.47 -15.65 19.51
C ASP A 49 -0.03 -16.22 19.53
N ILE A 50 0.59 -16.37 18.36
CA ILE A 50 2.00 -16.81 18.22
C ILE A 50 2.98 -15.77 18.78
N MET A 51 2.72 -14.47 18.55
CA MET A 51 3.63 -13.40 18.95
C MET A 51 3.41 -12.91 20.38
N SER A 52 2.41 -13.44 21.10
CA SER A 52 2.03 -13.03 22.47
C SER A 52 1.82 -11.51 22.58
N VAL A 53 1.21 -10.91 21.56
CA VAL A 53 0.95 -9.47 21.48
C VAL A 53 -0.43 -9.18 22.05
N ASP A 54 -0.58 -8.09 22.81
CA ASP A 54 -1.87 -7.68 23.36
C ASP A 54 -2.94 -7.55 22.26
N ASP A 55 -4.17 -7.99 22.56
CA ASP A 55 -5.33 -7.93 21.65
C ASP A 55 -5.59 -6.52 21.10
N TYR A 56 -5.21 -5.49 21.85
CA TYR A 56 -5.36 -4.08 21.45
C TYR A 56 -4.27 -3.60 20.48
N LEU A 57 -3.09 -4.22 20.48
CA LEU A 57 -1.98 -3.84 19.61
C LEU A 57 -2.17 -4.37 18.19
N MET A 58 -2.81 -5.53 18.01
CA MET A 58 -2.95 -6.14 16.68
C MET A 58 -3.77 -5.27 15.69
N PRO A 59 -4.92 -4.66 16.07
CA PRO A 59 -5.62 -3.71 15.20
C PRO A 59 -4.77 -2.48 14.84
N LEU A 60 -3.91 -2.02 15.75
CA LEU A 60 -3.00 -0.91 15.48
C LEU A 60 -1.93 -1.31 14.45
N LEU A 61 -1.36 -2.51 14.56
CA LEU A 61 -0.38 -3.03 13.61
C LEU A 61 -0.99 -3.20 12.21
N VAL A 62 -2.20 -3.77 12.12
CA VAL A 62 -2.92 -3.94 10.85
C VAL A 62 -3.30 -2.59 10.24
N SER A 63 -3.80 -1.64 11.04
CA SER A 63 -4.12 -0.31 10.51
C SER A 63 -2.87 0.41 10.01
N SER A 64 -1.73 0.29 10.70
CA SER A 64 -0.46 0.86 10.26
C SER A 64 0.02 0.29 8.92
N SER A 65 -0.14 -1.02 8.70
CA SER A 65 0.23 -1.66 7.44
C SER A 65 -0.71 -1.25 6.31
N ILE A 66 -2.03 -1.16 6.55
CA ILE A 66 -3.02 -0.70 5.57
C ILE A 66 -2.73 0.74 5.13
N ILE A 67 -2.43 1.64 6.07
CA ILE A 67 -2.08 3.02 5.75
C ILE A 67 -0.80 3.07 4.90
N SER A 68 0.20 2.26 5.27
CA SER A 68 1.44 2.17 4.49
C SER A 68 1.21 1.66 3.07
N VAL A 69 0.40 0.61 2.90
CA VAL A 69 -0.02 0.09 1.59
C VAL A 69 -0.74 1.17 0.79
N TYR A 70 -1.69 1.87 1.41
CA TYR A 70 -2.47 2.90 0.75
C TYR A 70 -1.58 4.01 0.17
N ILE A 71 -0.64 4.51 0.98
CA ILE A 71 0.30 5.55 0.58
C ILE A 71 1.22 5.02 -0.53
N ALA A 72 1.90 3.89 -0.30
CA ALA A 72 2.84 3.31 -1.27
C ALA A 72 2.15 3.03 -2.61
N HIS A 73 0.96 2.43 -2.58
CA HIS A 73 0.22 2.07 -3.78
C HIS A 73 -0.15 3.31 -4.59
N THR A 74 -0.69 4.35 -3.93
CA THR A 74 -1.12 5.59 -4.58
C THR A 74 0.02 6.27 -5.34
N PHE A 75 1.23 6.30 -4.75
CA PHE A 75 2.39 6.89 -5.40
C PHE A 75 2.97 6.01 -6.51
N VAL A 76 3.06 4.69 -6.30
CA VAL A 76 3.66 3.76 -7.28
C VAL A 76 2.75 3.54 -8.48
N ASN A 77 1.43 3.63 -8.33
CA ASN A 77 0.46 3.46 -9.42
C ASN A 77 0.61 4.54 -10.51
N ILE A 78 1.26 5.67 -10.20
CA ILE A 78 1.63 6.68 -11.19
C ILE A 78 2.50 6.08 -12.30
N ILE A 79 3.35 5.08 -11.99
CA ILE A 79 4.24 4.45 -12.97
C ILE A 79 3.43 3.73 -14.06
N PRO A 80 2.67 2.65 -13.80
CA PRO A 80 1.91 2.00 -14.86
C PRO A 80 0.89 2.93 -15.50
N ALA A 81 0.26 3.84 -14.74
CA ALA A 81 -0.71 4.78 -15.29
C ALA A 81 -0.11 5.77 -16.30
N THR A 82 1.10 6.28 -16.06
CA THR A 82 1.80 7.19 -17.00
C THR A 82 2.25 6.48 -18.28
N PHE A 83 2.72 5.23 -18.17
CA PHE A 83 3.15 4.41 -19.31
C PHE A 83 1.99 3.87 -20.14
N LEU A 84 0.88 3.45 -19.51
CA LEU A 84 -0.29 2.90 -20.20
C LEU A 84 -1.30 3.97 -20.61
N GLY A 85 -1.21 5.18 -20.05
CA GLY A 85 -2.13 6.28 -20.37
C GLY A 85 -3.54 6.08 -19.80
N VAL A 86 -3.70 5.24 -18.77
CA VAL A 86 -4.98 4.98 -18.10
C VAL A 86 -4.88 5.45 -16.64
N PRO A 87 -4.98 6.76 -16.38
CA PRO A 87 -4.94 7.29 -15.02
C PRO A 87 -6.28 7.11 -14.29
N GLU A 88 -6.22 7.03 -12.96
CA GLU A 88 -7.41 7.10 -12.11
C GLU A 88 -8.05 8.50 -12.16
N GLU A 89 -9.36 8.57 -12.01
CA GLU A 89 -10.18 9.80 -12.20
C GLU A 89 -9.73 11.00 -11.35
N GLY A 90 -9.09 10.76 -10.19
CA GLY A 90 -8.61 11.81 -9.29
C GLY A 90 -7.17 12.30 -9.56
N VAL A 91 -6.38 11.59 -10.36
CA VAL A 91 -4.93 11.83 -10.53
C VAL A 91 -4.58 12.15 -12.00
N ALA A 92 -5.56 12.08 -12.92
CA ALA A 92 -5.34 12.31 -14.35
C ALA A 92 -4.66 13.65 -14.67
N LEU A 93 -5.09 14.75 -14.03
CA LEU A 93 -4.52 16.08 -14.27
C LEU A 93 -3.08 16.21 -13.74
N THR A 94 -2.76 15.57 -12.62
CA THR A 94 -1.42 15.62 -12.02
C THR A 94 -0.43 14.72 -12.75
N MET A 95 -0.89 13.74 -13.53
CA MET A 95 -0.03 12.90 -14.37
C MET A 95 0.33 13.53 -15.72
N LEU A 96 -0.35 14.58 -16.18
CA LEU A 96 -0.07 15.22 -17.49
C LEU A 96 1.39 15.68 -17.66
N PRO A 97 2.06 16.31 -16.66
CA PRO A 97 3.47 16.64 -16.78
C PRO A 97 4.37 15.41 -16.94
N ALA A 98 4.08 14.33 -16.19
CA ALA A 98 4.84 13.09 -16.27
C ALA A 98 4.65 12.41 -17.63
N HIS A 99 3.43 12.36 -18.15
CA HIS A 99 3.14 11.83 -19.48
C HIS A 99 3.81 12.67 -20.59
N SER A 100 3.87 14.01 -20.44
CA SER A 100 4.61 14.88 -21.37
C SER A 100 6.12 14.59 -21.38
N LEU A 101 6.72 14.27 -20.22
CA LEU A 101 8.13 13.88 -20.13
C LEU A 101 8.37 12.52 -20.78
N LEU A 102 7.46 11.56 -20.58
CA LEU A 102 7.52 10.24 -21.21
C LEU A 102 7.50 10.36 -22.75
N LEU A 103 6.60 11.19 -23.32
CA LEU A 103 6.57 11.46 -24.76
C LEU A 103 7.85 12.13 -25.30
N LYS A 104 8.63 12.79 -24.44
CA LYS A 104 9.93 13.39 -24.77
C LYS A 104 11.11 12.43 -24.58
N GLY A 105 10.86 11.15 -24.25
CA GLY A 105 11.88 10.15 -23.96
C GLY A 105 12.59 10.36 -22.61
N ARG A 106 11.93 11.05 -21.66
CA ARG A 106 12.45 11.38 -20.32
C ARG A 106 11.62 10.77 -19.18
N GLY A 107 10.78 9.79 -19.50
CA GLY A 107 9.93 9.05 -18.55
C GLY A 107 10.65 7.88 -17.92
#